data_AF-A0A7X5C3K4-F1
#
_entry.id   AF-A0A7X5C3K4-F1
#
_cell.length_a   1.000
_cell.length_b   1.000
_cell.length_c   1.000
_cell.angle_alpha   90.00
_cell.angle_beta   90.00
_cell.angle_gamma   90.00
#
_symmetry.space_group_name_H-M   'P 1'
#
loop_
_entity.id
_entity.type
_entity.pdbx_description
1 polymer ?
#
loop_
_entity_poly.entity_id
_entity_poly.type
_entity_poly.pdbx_seq_one_letter_code
_entity_poly.pdbx_strand_id
1 'polypeptide(L)'
;MHKYISGKIKAAVGFALALLLAFALPHGANAETIPMLKDLQQIAPNQLKVTYDQRVDGTKGITPGNYWIQSTTETMPTGIATLGMNDRVSPGNALTADKVTITTADTTNTSFILTFKQPIPAGKSYKLIICYVTAPNAPPYSGDNGSREFTGK
;
A
#
# COMPACT_ATOMS: atom_id res chain seq x y z
N MET A 1 -58.25 71.94 5.76
CA MET A 1 -57.75 71.85 4.38
C MET A 1 -56.22 71.84 4.41
N HIS A 2 -55.61 70.66 4.52
CA HIS A 2 -54.15 70.49 4.55
C HIS A 2 -53.65 69.98 3.20
N LYS A 3 -52.61 70.67 2.70
CA LYS A 3 -51.98 70.55 1.37
C LYS A 3 -51.39 69.16 1.09
N TYR A 4 -51.60 68.70 -0.14
CA TYR A 4 -50.79 67.71 -0.85
C TYR A 4 -49.34 68.19 -1.01
N ILE A 5 -48.36 67.33 -0.68
CA ILE A 5 -47.01 67.40 -1.27
C ILE A 5 -46.60 65.99 -1.69
N SER A 6 -46.53 65.83 -3.01
CA SER A 6 -45.92 64.74 -3.77
C SER A 6 -44.39 64.78 -3.61
N GLY A 7 -43.74 63.61 -3.47
CA GLY A 7 -42.29 63.58 -3.26
C GLY A 7 -41.62 62.20 -3.32
N LYS A 8 -41.50 61.67 -4.53
CA LYS A 8 -40.36 60.87 -5.06
C LYS A 8 -39.98 59.56 -4.36
N ILE A 9 -40.34 58.46 -5.04
CA ILE A 9 -39.73 57.13 -4.92
C ILE A 9 -38.23 57.23 -5.26
N LYS A 10 -37.37 56.82 -4.34
CA LYS A 10 -35.97 56.48 -4.62
C LYS A 10 -35.79 55.00 -4.33
N ALA A 11 -35.73 54.21 -5.40
CA ALA A 11 -35.20 52.86 -5.37
C ALA A 11 -33.70 52.94 -5.08
N ALA A 12 -33.27 52.39 -3.95
CA ALA A 12 -31.87 52.12 -3.68
C ALA A 12 -31.71 50.59 -3.62
N VAL A 13 -31.28 50.03 -4.74
CA VAL A 13 -30.82 48.65 -4.85
C VAL A 13 -29.49 48.56 -4.10
N GLY A 14 -29.54 48.05 -2.88
CA GLY A 14 -28.35 47.73 -2.09
C GLY A 14 -27.87 46.33 -2.44
N PHE A 15 -26.75 46.26 -3.16
CA PHE A 15 -26.01 45.06 -3.53
C PHE A 15 -25.72 44.18 -2.30
N ALA A 16 -26.16 42.93 -2.32
CA ALA A 16 -25.68 41.90 -1.41
C ALA A 16 -24.23 41.54 -1.78
N LEU A 17 -23.26 41.92 -0.95
CA LEU A 17 -21.89 41.44 -1.06
C LEU A 17 -21.80 40.09 -0.35
N ALA A 18 -22.04 39.01 -1.10
CA ALA A 18 -21.81 37.66 -0.61
C ALA A 18 -20.30 37.40 -0.48
N LEU A 19 -19.91 37.00 0.73
CA LEU A 19 -18.57 36.59 1.11
C LEU A 19 -18.22 35.26 0.41
N LEU A 20 -17.18 35.23 -0.42
CA LEU A 20 -16.58 34.01 -0.93
C LEU A 20 -15.12 33.97 -0.49
N LEU A 21 -14.89 33.45 0.73
CA LEU A 21 -13.59 32.95 1.14
C LEU A 21 -13.33 31.65 0.36
N ALA A 22 -12.67 31.76 -0.78
CA ALA A 22 -12.08 30.61 -1.44
C ALA A 22 -10.91 30.13 -0.57
N PHE A 23 -11.15 29.15 0.29
CA PHE A 23 -10.09 28.31 0.82
C PHE A 23 -9.52 27.54 -0.37
N ALA A 24 -8.46 28.06 -0.98
CA ALA A 24 -7.56 27.27 -1.79
C ALA A 24 -6.92 26.25 -0.84
N LEU A 25 -7.53 25.06 -0.73
CA LEU A 25 -6.84 23.90 -0.18
C LEU A 25 -5.58 23.73 -1.02
N PRO A 26 -4.37 23.73 -0.43
CA PRO A 26 -3.20 23.32 -1.16
C PRO A 26 -3.43 21.85 -1.54
N HIS A 27 -3.83 21.61 -2.79
CA HIS A 27 -3.67 20.32 -3.42
C HIS A 27 -2.17 20.18 -3.68
N GLY A 28 -1.42 19.90 -2.61
CA GLY A 28 -0.14 19.26 -2.74
C GLY A 28 -0.42 17.89 -3.33
N ALA A 29 -0.48 17.82 -4.66
CA ALA A 29 -0.23 16.59 -5.37
C ALA A 29 1.23 16.22 -5.06
N ASN A 30 1.47 15.64 -3.88
CA ASN A 30 2.61 14.77 -3.72
C ASN A 30 2.46 13.77 -4.85
N ALA A 31 3.41 13.75 -5.79
CA ALA A 31 3.55 12.62 -6.68
C ALA A 31 3.62 11.40 -5.77
N GLU A 32 2.54 10.63 -5.71
CA GLU A 32 2.39 9.59 -4.71
C GLU A 32 3.43 8.52 -5.00
N THR A 33 4.47 8.50 -4.18
CA THR A 33 5.58 7.57 -4.34
C THR A 33 5.06 6.17 -4.05
N ILE A 34 5.30 5.25 -4.97
CA ILE A 34 4.91 3.84 -4.80
C ILE A 34 5.77 3.24 -3.69
N PRO A 35 5.18 2.61 -2.65
CA PRO A 35 5.96 1.97 -1.59
C PRO A 35 6.86 0.86 -2.12
N MET A 36 8.15 0.93 -1.81
CA MET A 36 9.14 -0.06 -2.25
C MET A 36 9.70 -0.85 -1.06
N LEU A 37 10.08 -2.10 -1.32
CA LEU A 37 10.76 -2.96 -0.36
C LEU A 37 12.09 -2.34 0.06
N LYS A 38 12.18 -1.95 1.32
CA LYS A 38 13.39 -1.38 1.93
C LYS A 38 14.23 -2.45 2.63
N ASP A 39 13.58 -3.35 3.36
CA ASP A 39 14.28 -4.42 4.11
C ASP A 39 13.46 -5.70 4.26
N LEU A 40 14.18 -6.81 4.41
CA LEU A 40 13.64 -8.15 4.66
C LEU A 40 14.47 -8.85 5.72
N GLN A 41 13.84 -9.28 6.81
CA GLN A 41 14.52 -9.96 7.91
C GLN A 41 13.74 -11.20 8.35
N GLN A 42 14.39 -12.36 8.40
CA GLN A 42 13.85 -13.49 9.15
C GLN A 42 14.02 -13.24 10.66
N ILE A 43 12.89 -13.18 11.36
CA ILE A 43 12.80 -12.86 12.81
C ILE A 43 12.40 -14.06 13.67
N ALA A 44 11.85 -15.12 13.06
CA ALA A 44 11.57 -16.40 13.71
C ALA A 44 11.67 -17.54 12.67
N PRO A 45 11.67 -18.83 13.08
CA PRO A 45 11.79 -19.96 12.15
C PRO A 45 10.76 -19.99 11.03
N ASN A 46 9.59 -19.37 11.21
CA ASN A 46 8.52 -19.29 10.21
C ASN A 46 8.07 -17.85 9.95
N GLN A 47 8.87 -16.84 10.28
CA GLN A 47 8.48 -15.44 10.16
C GLN A 47 9.50 -14.57 9.44
N LEU A 48 9.00 -13.81 8.47
CA LEU A 48 9.73 -12.72 7.83
C LEU A 48 9.09 -11.38 8.22
N LYS A 49 9.91 -10.40 8.59
CA LYS A 49 9.54 -9.00 8.67
C LYS A 49 9.91 -8.31 7.36
N VAL A 50 8.91 -7.74 6.71
CA VAL A 50 9.03 -6.90 5.52
C VAL A 50 8.94 -5.44 5.97
N THR A 51 9.88 -4.60 5.51
CA THR A 51 9.87 -3.16 5.79
C THR A 51 9.86 -2.40 4.47
N TYR A 52 8.94 -1.44 4.33
CA TYR A 52 8.84 -0.56 3.17
C TYR A 52 9.57 0.76 3.41
N ASP A 53 9.90 1.48 2.34
CA ASP A 53 10.50 2.82 2.40
C ASP A 53 9.53 3.91 2.84
N GLN A 54 8.24 3.64 2.75
CA GLN A 54 7.16 4.54 3.13
C GLN A 54 5.91 3.76 3.55
N ARG A 55 4.86 4.51 3.92
CA ARG A 55 3.59 3.95 4.38
C ARG A 55 2.87 3.18 3.25
N VAL A 56 2.33 2.04 3.62
CA VAL A 56 1.52 1.16 2.76
C VAL A 56 0.04 1.25 3.14
N ASP A 57 -0.85 1.13 2.15
CA ASP A 57 -2.25 0.80 2.38
C ASP A 57 -2.33 -0.52 3.16
N GLY A 58 -2.93 -0.47 4.35
CA GLY A 58 -2.93 -1.61 5.27
C GLY A 58 -3.55 -2.87 4.67
N THR A 59 -4.59 -2.73 3.85
CA THR A 59 -5.24 -3.86 3.17
C THR A 59 -4.30 -4.48 2.15
N LYS A 60 -3.60 -3.65 1.37
CA LYS A 60 -2.61 -4.14 0.40
C LYS A 60 -1.43 -4.84 1.06
N GLY A 61 -0.94 -4.32 2.18
CA GLY A 61 0.19 -4.89 2.91
C GLY A 61 -0.12 -6.19 3.65
N ILE A 62 -1.40 -6.51 3.93
CA ILE A 62 -1.79 -7.79 4.55
C ILE A 62 -2.36 -8.80 3.55
N THR A 63 -2.49 -8.45 2.28
CA THR A 63 -3.06 -9.33 1.25
C THR A 63 -2.01 -10.34 0.76
N PRO A 64 -2.15 -11.66 1.02
CA PRO A 64 -1.15 -12.64 0.60
C PRO A 64 -0.88 -12.66 -0.90
N GLY A 65 -1.91 -12.41 -1.71
CA GLY A 65 -1.83 -12.37 -3.18
C GLY A 65 -0.91 -11.29 -3.76
N ASN A 66 -0.35 -10.41 -2.92
CA ASN A 66 0.65 -9.41 -3.29
C ASN A 66 2.09 -9.87 -3.04
N TYR A 67 2.29 -11.12 -2.60
CA TYR A 67 3.59 -11.66 -2.21
C TYR A 67 3.85 -13.02 -2.87
N TRP A 68 5.10 -13.26 -3.23
CA TRP A 68 5.59 -14.54 -3.74
C TRP A 68 6.90 -14.93 -3.06
N ILE A 69 7.12 -16.23 -2.91
CA ILE A 69 8.43 -16.77 -2.53
C ILE A 69 8.94 -17.62 -3.68
N GLN A 70 10.07 -17.22 -4.24
CA GLN A 70 10.77 -17.95 -5.29
C GLN A 70 11.95 -18.73 -4.69
N SER A 71 12.01 -20.04 -4.98
CA SER A 71 13.24 -20.80 -4.77
C SER A 71 14.32 -20.28 -5.72
N THR A 72 15.55 -20.07 -5.23
CA THR A 72 16.66 -19.65 -6.10
C THR A 72 17.47 -20.83 -6.66
N THR A 73 17.18 -22.05 -6.20
CA THR A 73 17.98 -23.25 -6.53
C THR A 73 17.15 -24.41 -7.11
N GLU A 74 15.83 -24.42 -6.90
CA GLU A 74 14.96 -25.53 -7.30
C GLU A 74 14.00 -25.10 -8.41
N THR A 75 13.84 -25.93 -9.45
CA THR A 75 12.86 -25.70 -10.53
C THR A 75 11.42 -25.98 -10.10
N MET A 76 11.21 -26.93 -9.20
CA MET A 76 9.90 -27.20 -8.60
C MET A 76 9.85 -26.54 -7.22
N PRO A 77 8.87 -25.66 -6.93
CA PRO A 77 8.79 -25.02 -5.62
C PRO A 77 8.57 -26.03 -4.49
N THR A 78 9.36 -25.93 -3.42
CA THR A 78 9.19 -26.71 -2.19
C THR A 78 9.17 -25.81 -0.94
N GLY A 79 8.65 -26.35 0.16
CA GLY A 79 8.56 -25.62 1.44
C GLY A 79 7.66 -24.40 1.33
N ILE A 80 8.19 -23.22 1.65
CA ILE A 80 7.45 -21.95 1.58
C ILE A 80 7.40 -21.33 0.17
N ALA A 81 8.12 -21.89 -0.81
CA ALA A 81 8.14 -21.36 -2.16
C ALA A 81 6.80 -21.61 -2.88
N THR A 82 6.37 -20.61 -3.65
CA THR A 82 5.27 -20.71 -4.62
C THR A 82 5.76 -20.67 -6.06
N LEU A 83 7.02 -20.28 -6.26
CA LEU A 83 7.71 -20.23 -7.55
C LEU A 83 8.99 -21.07 -7.51
N GLY A 84 9.24 -21.83 -8.56
CA GLY A 84 10.57 -22.36 -8.90
C GLY A 84 11.49 -21.26 -9.45
N MET A 85 12.79 -21.57 -9.56
CA MET A 85 13.83 -20.62 -9.93
C MET A 85 13.66 -19.96 -11.30
N ASN A 86 12.91 -20.60 -12.21
CA ASN A 86 12.66 -20.11 -13.56
C ASN A 86 11.20 -19.65 -13.78
N ASP A 87 10.36 -19.75 -12.75
CA ASP A 87 8.95 -19.41 -12.87
C ASP A 87 8.77 -17.89 -12.94
N ARG A 88 7.67 -17.49 -13.58
CA ARG A 88 7.24 -16.09 -13.65
C ARG A 88 6.14 -15.82 -12.63
N VAL A 89 6.17 -14.61 -12.08
CA VAL A 89 5.10 -14.09 -11.21
C VAL A 89 3.77 -14.09 -11.97
N SER A 90 2.74 -14.64 -11.34
CA SER A 90 1.36 -14.57 -11.80
C SER A 90 0.39 -14.60 -10.62
N PRO A 91 -0.86 -14.14 -10.77
CA PRO A 91 -1.85 -14.28 -9.71
C PRO A 91 -2.08 -15.73 -9.25
N GLY A 92 -1.92 -16.70 -10.15
CA GLY A 92 -2.14 -18.12 -9.86
C GLY A 92 -1.06 -18.80 -9.01
N ASN A 93 0.09 -18.13 -8.82
CA ASN A 93 1.21 -18.65 -8.02
C ASN A 93 1.62 -17.70 -6.89
N ALA A 94 0.76 -16.75 -6.52
CA ALA A 94 0.95 -15.90 -5.36
C ALA A 94 0.80 -16.70 -4.06
N LEU A 95 1.29 -16.14 -2.94
CA LEU A 95 0.96 -16.66 -1.63
C LEU A 95 -0.55 -16.55 -1.37
N THR A 96 -1.06 -17.53 -0.63
CA THR A 96 -2.46 -17.68 -0.26
C THR A 96 -2.61 -17.74 1.26
N ALA A 97 -3.83 -17.53 1.75
CA ALA A 97 -4.10 -17.52 3.19
C ALA A 97 -3.84 -18.87 3.90
N ASP A 98 -3.87 -19.98 3.17
CA ASP A 98 -3.49 -21.31 3.68
C ASP A 98 -1.98 -21.48 3.82
N LYS A 99 -1.16 -20.61 3.20
CA LYS A 99 0.31 -20.65 3.28
C LYS A 99 0.88 -19.65 4.28
N VAL A 100 0.25 -18.49 4.40
CA VAL A 100 0.78 -17.37 5.21
C VAL A 100 -0.33 -16.58 5.87
N THR A 101 -0.06 -16.08 7.07
CA THR A 101 -0.84 -15.02 7.70
C THR A 101 0.02 -13.77 7.79
N ILE A 102 -0.52 -12.62 7.39
CA ILE A 102 0.21 -11.36 7.34
C ILE A 102 -0.45 -10.36 8.29
N THR A 103 0.33 -9.75 9.18
CA THR A 103 -0.13 -8.74 10.12
C THR A 103 0.76 -7.51 10.05
N THR A 104 0.23 -6.35 10.45
CA THR A 104 1.10 -5.18 10.64
C THR A 104 2.08 -5.43 11.79
N ALA A 105 3.30 -4.92 11.66
CA ALA A 105 4.32 -4.94 12.70
C ALA A 105 4.38 -3.62 13.48
N ASP A 106 3.74 -2.57 12.96
CA ASP A 106 3.75 -1.21 13.52
C ASP A 106 2.39 -0.53 13.33
N THR A 107 2.21 0.66 13.91
CA THR A 107 0.98 1.46 13.79
C THR A 107 0.98 2.34 12.53
N THR A 108 2.09 2.41 11.82
CA THR A 108 2.31 3.28 10.66
C THR A 108 2.11 2.56 9.32
N ASN A 109 1.89 1.24 9.34
CA ASN A 109 1.86 0.37 8.16
C ASN A 109 3.11 0.51 7.30
N THR A 110 4.28 0.58 7.95
CA THR A 110 5.58 0.60 7.27
C THR A 110 6.27 -0.75 7.32
N SER A 111 5.84 -1.64 8.21
CA SER A 111 6.37 -2.99 8.38
C SER A 111 5.26 -4.01 8.57
N PHE A 112 5.46 -5.21 8.02
CA PHE A 112 4.53 -6.33 8.09
C PHE A 112 5.26 -7.61 8.46
N ILE A 113 4.59 -8.50 9.20
CA ILE A 113 5.11 -9.82 9.55
C ILE A 113 4.36 -10.86 8.73
N LEU A 114 5.09 -11.58 7.88
CA LEU A 114 4.62 -12.75 7.15
C LEU A 114 4.91 -13.97 8.04
N THR A 115 3.87 -14.57 8.60
CA THR A 115 3.95 -15.81 9.38
C THR A 115 3.52 -16.99 8.52
N PHE A 116 4.48 -17.80 8.08
CA PHE A 116 4.24 -18.99 7.28
C PHE A 116 3.67 -20.12 8.13
N LYS A 117 2.77 -20.91 7.55
CA LYS A 117 2.20 -22.10 8.21
C LYS A 117 3.19 -23.27 8.33
N GLN A 118 4.28 -23.21 7.57
CA GLN A 118 5.41 -24.14 7.64
C GLN A 118 6.68 -23.37 7.99
N PRO A 119 7.67 -24.02 8.64
CA PRO A 119 8.96 -23.39 8.90
C PRO A 119 9.70 -23.07 7.60
N ILE A 120 10.52 -22.03 7.64
CA ILE A 120 11.49 -21.69 6.61
C ILE A 120 12.66 -22.67 6.77
N PRO A 121 12.96 -23.52 5.78
CA PRO A 121 14.06 -24.47 5.89
C PRO A 121 15.41 -23.76 6.02
N ALA A 122 16.17 -24.10 7.07
CA ALA A 122 17.50 -23.55 7.30
C ALA A 122 18.44 -23.85 6.13
N GLY A 123 19.25 -22.87 5.75
CA GLY A 123 20.22 -22.97 4.64
C GLY A 123 19.62 -22.93 3.23
N LYS A 124 18.29 -23.02 3.07
CA LYS A 124 17.65 -22.83 1.75
C LYS A 124 17.59 -21.36 1.39
N SER A 125 17.92 -21.04 0.14
CA SER A 125 17.87 -19.69 -0.41
C SER A 125 16.59 -19.45 -1.18
N TYR A 126 16.00 -18.27 -0.92
CA TYR A 126 14.74 -17.83 -1.47
C TYR A 126 14.85 -16.36 -1.89
N LYS A 127 13.91 -15.92 -2.73
CA LYS A 127 13.66 -14.51 -3.04
C LYS A 127 12.21 -14.18 -2.72
N LEU A 128 12.00 -13.19 -1.87
CA LEU A 128 10.68 -12.57 -1.70
C LEU A 128 10.46 -11.60 -2.86
N ILE A 129 9.28 -11.65 -3.47
CA ILE A 129 8.83 -10.68 -4.49
C ILE A 129 7.51 -10.09 -4.01
N ILE A 130 7.34 -8.78 -4.19
CA ILE A 130 6.16 -8.04 -3.74
C ILE A 130 5.60 -7.24 -4.91
N CYS A 131 4.30 -7.32 -5.17
CA CYS A 131 3.66 -6.55 -6.24
C CYS A 131 2.34 -5.92 -5.77
N TYR A 132 1.88 -4.92 -6.52
CA TYR A 132 0.52 -4.34 -6.41
C TYR A 132 0.19 -3.64 -5.07
N VAL A 133 1.22 -3.33 -4.29
CA VAL A 133 1.10 -2.55 -3.05
C VAL A 133 1.11 -1.06 -3.36
N THR A 134 0.24 -0.32 -2.68
CA THR A 134 0.07 1.12 -2.85
C THR A 134 0.24 1.86 -1.53
N ALA A 135 0.42 3.18 -1.61
CA ALA A 135 0.22 4.06 -0.45
C ALA A 135 -1.29 4.16 -0.13
N PRO A 136 -1.67 4.64 1.08
CA PRO A 136 -3.07 4.76 1.47
C PRO A 136 -3.85 5.71 0.56
N ASN A 137 -4.99 5.25 0.03
CA ASN A 137 -5.87 5.98 -0.89
C ASN A 137 -5.30 6.23 -2.30
N ALA A 138 -4.16 5.63 -2.65
CA ALA A 138 -3.62 5.72 -4.00
C ALA A 138 -4.50 4.99 -5.03
N PRO A 139 -4.43 5.37 -6.33
CA PRO A 139 -4.98 4.59 -7.41
C PRO A 139 -4.41 3.16 -7.48
N PRO A 140 -5.11 2.20 -8.11
CA PRO A 140 -4.59 0.85 -8.32
C PRO A 140 -3.23 0.84 -9.02
N TYR A 141 -2.35 -0.03 -8.56
CA TYR A 141 -1.00 -0.23 -9.09
C TYR A 141 -0.81 -1.68 -9.55
N SER A 142 -0.18 -1.88 -10.71
CA SER A 142 0.04 -3.19 -11.34
C SER A 142 1.52 -3.55 -11.51
N GLY A 143 2.43 -2.84 -10.84
CA GLY A 143 3.87 -3.08 -10.95
C GLY A 143 4.50 -3.78 -9.74
N ASP A 144 5.83 -3.85 -9.78
CA ASP A 144 6.69 -4.44 -8.76
C ASP A 144 7.00 -3.44 -7.64
N ASN A 145 6.83 -3.88 -6.39
CA ASN A 145 7.26 -3.14 -5.20
C ASN A 145 8.66 -3.56 -4.74
N GLY A 146 9.30 -4.51 -5.42
CA GLY A 146 10.67 -4.92 -5.23
C GLY A 146 10.80 -6.37 -4.78
N SER A 147 12.05 -6.84 -4.80
CA SER A 147 12.40 -8.19 -4.36
C SER A 147 13.70 -8.19 -3.55
N ARG A 148 13.85 -9.20 -2.69
CA ARG A 148 15.08 -9.41 -1.92
C ARG A 148 15.31 -10.89 -1.66
N GLU A 149 16.55 -11.31 -1.83
CA GLU A 149 16.99 -12.66 -1.48
C GLU A 149 17.23 -12.79 0.02
N PHE A 150 16.97 -13.98 0.55
CA PHE A 150 17.27 -14.37 1.92
C PHE A 150 17.57 -15.86 1.99
N THR A 151 18.35 -16.25 2.99
CA THR A 151 18.60 -17.65 3.32
C THR A 151 17.97 -17.96 4.67
N GLY A 152 17.28 -19.11 4.75
CA GLY A 152 16.69 -19.59 5.99
C GLY A 152 17.74 -19.70 7.10
N LYS A 153 17.48 -19.05 8.23
CA LYS A 153 18.29 -19.14 9.45
C LYS A 153 17.94 -20.38 10.26
#